data_AF-A0A0D2PNI2-F1
#
_entry.id   AF-A0A0D2PNI2-F1
#
_cell.length_a   1.000
_cell.length_b   1.000
_cell.length_c   1.000
_cell.angle_alpha   90.00
_cell.angle_beta   90.00
_cell.angle_gamma   90.00
#
_symmetry.space_group_name_H-M   'P 1'
#
loop_
_entity.id
_entity.type
_entity.pdbx_description
1 polymer ?
#
loop_
_entity_poly.entity_id
_entity_poly.type
_entity_poly.pdbx_seq_one_letter_code
_entity_poly.pdbx_strand_id
1 'polypeptide(L)'
;MRYYEQKYPEVDELVMVQVRQIAEMGAYVKLLEYDNTEGMILLSELSRRRIRSVQKLIRVGRNEVVVVLRVDKEKGYIDLSKRRVSPEDIVKCEERYLKSKTVASILRHVASKIPSVHGDAAPAPAEPATAKEKEHKRAARKARQEAHDEDGIEHDVPAGANEDEKLEQLYDTIAWPLGKKYGHTYDAFKLALTEPDTVFASLTTPIAPSTFAILTSTIARRLTPQPIKLRADIELTCYTPAGIDAIKRALRTGEKQSSDAVPIKAKLVAPPLYVLSTNATDKYAAVERLERAIEAIQASIEKQGGNLIVKMKPKAVSETEEHDLAQLMAKAGQENAEVSGDETEEEA
;
A
#
# COMPACT_ATOMS: atom_id res chain seq x y z
N MET A 1 -12.34 13.56 -11.74
CA MET A 1 -11.18 13.96 -10.94
C MET A 1 -9.90 13.96 -11.78
N ARG A 2 -9.16 15.07 -11.79
CA ARG A 2 -7.89 15.23 -12.51
C ARG A 2 -6.71 15.14 -11.54
N TYR A 3 -5.69 14.38 -11.89
CA TYR A 3 -4.45 14.29 -11.09
C TYR A 3 -3.46 15.39 -11.42
N TYR A 4 -3.52 15.95 -12.63
CA TYR A 4 -2.67 17.04 -13.08
C TYR A 4 -3.49 18.31 -13.31
N GLU A 5 -2.80 19.45 -13.28
CA GLU A 5 -3.39 20.77 -13.54
C GLU A 5 -3.91 20.89 -14.98
N GLN A 6 -3.23 20.23 -15.92
CA GLN A 6 -3.64 20.24 -17.31
C GLN A 6 -4.91 19.42 -17.51
N LYS A 7 -5.92 20.05 -18.13
CA LYS A 7 -7.21 19.40 -18.45
C LYS A 7 -7.07 18.27 -19.48
N TYR A 8 -6.11 18.38 -20.38
CA TYR A 8 -5.81 17.39 -21.43
C TYR A 8 -4.32 17.01 -21.35
N PRO A 9 -3.97 15.75 -21.64
CA PRO A 9 -2.57 15.32 -21.69
C PRO A 9 -1.82 15.96 -22.86
N GLU A 10 -0.49 15.91 -22.81
CA GLU A 10 0.36 16.32 -23.93
C GLU A 10 0.56 15.19 -24.95
N VAL A 11 1.00 15.55 -26.15
CA VAL A 11 1.34 14.56 -27.19
C VAL A 11 2.58 13.78 -26.77
N ASP A 12 2.64 12.49 -27.10
CA ASP A 12 3.66 11.52 -26.72
C ASP A 12 3.74 11.20 -25.21
N GLU A 13 2.75 11.63 -24.43
CA GLU A 13 2.67 11.33 -23.01
C GLU A 13 2.14 9.90 -22.74
N LEU A 14 2.70 9.25 -21.74
CA LEU A 14 2.26 7.93 -21.24
C LEU A 14 1.15 8.13 -20.21
N VAL A 15 0.00 7.50 -20.46
CA VAL A 15 -1.18 7.60 -19.59
C VAL A 15 -1.79 6.23 -19.32
N MET A 16 -2.30 6.07 -18.11
CA MET A 16 -3.08 4.88 -17.72
C MET A 16 -4.55 5.07 -18.10
N VAL A 17 -5.08 4.14 -18.88
CA VAL A 17 -6.48 4.16 -19.34
C VAL A 17 -7.24 2.94 -18.90
N GLN A 18 -8.55 3.09 -18.69
CA GLN A 18 -9.46 1.97 -18.47
C GLN A 18 -10.35 1.75 -19.69
N VAL A 19 -10.46 0.52 -20.15
CA VAL A 19 -11.26 0.22 -21.35
C VAL A 19 -12.73 0.21 -21.01
N ARG A 20 -13.52 1.09 -21.64
CA ARG A 20 -14.96 1.20 -21.43
C ARG A 20 -15.72 0.27 -22.37
N GLN A 21 -15.41 0.34 -23.66
CA GLN A 21 -16.11 -0.42 -24.69
C GLN A 21 -15.18 -0.69 -25.87
N ILE A 22 -15.37 -1.83 -26.52
CA ILE A 22 -14.69 -2.18 -27.76
C ILE A 22 -15.71 -2.03 -28.89
N ALA A 23 -15.39 -1.21 -29.89
CA ALA A 23 -16.17 -0.98 -31.09
C ALA A 23 -15.42 -1.50 -32.33
N GLU A 24 -16.07 -1.48 -33.49
CA GLU A 24 -15.47 -1.95 -34.76
C GLU A 24 -14.33 -1.04 -35.24
N MET A 25 -14.40 0.26 -34.95
CA MET A 25 -13.39 1.26 -35.33
C MET A 25 -12.23 1.40 -34.32
N GLY A 26 -12.42 0.96 -33.07
CA GLY A 26 -11.47 1.20 -31.99
C GLY A 26 -11.92 0.68 -30.63
N ALA A 27 -11.07 0.85 -29.63
CA ALA A 27 -11.47 0.72 -28.24
C ALA A 27 -11.67 2.11 -27.63
N TYR A 28 -12.86 2.36 -27.09
CA TYR A 28 -13.14 3.55 -26.30
C TYR A 28 -12.65 3.31 -24.87
N VAL A 29 -11.83 4.23 -24.40
CA VAL A 29 -11.17 4.16 -23.10
C VAL A 29 -11.38 5.46 -22.34
N LYS A 30 -11.26 5.39 -21.01
CA LYS A 30 -11.31 6.55 -20.12
C LYS A 30 -9.94 6.77 -19.52
N LEU A 31 -9.42 7.98 -19.59
CA LEU A 31 -8.14 8.36 -18.96
C LEU A 31 -8.37 8.57 -17.47
N LEU A 32 -7.86 7.67 -16.63
CA LEU A 32 -8.07 7.73 -15.18
C LEU A 32 -7.37 8.93 -14.54
N GLU A 33 -6.32 9.45 -15.18
CA GLU A 33 -5.50 10.56 -14.69
C GLU A 33 -6.09 11.94 -15.03
N TYR A 34 -6.93 12.02 -16.07
CA TYR A 34 -7.47 13.27 -16.62
C TYR A 34 -9.00 13.23 -16.62
N ASP A 35 -9.62 13.20 -15.43
CA ASP A 35 -11.08 13.36 -15.28
C ASP A 35 -11.95 12.26 -15.88
N ASN A 36 -11.40 11.08 -16.19
CA ASN A 36 -12.08 10.09 -17.01
C ASN A 36 -12.46 10.61 -18.41
N THR A 37 -11.68 11.56 -18.94
CA THR A 37 -11.83 12.03 -20.33
C THR A 37 -11.80 10.85 -21.28
N GLU A 38 -12.65 10.89 -22.29
CA GLU A 38 -12.77 9.80 -23.25
C GLU A 38 -11.64 9.87 -24.28
N GLY A 39 -11.02 8.72 -24.54
CA GLY A 39 -10.02 8.54 -25.58
C GLY A 39 -10.37 7.34 -26.45
N MET A 40 -9.79 7.31 -27.65
CA MET A 40 -9.97 6.23 -28.60
C MET A 40 -8.62 5.60 -28.93
N ILE A 41 -8.53 4.27 -28.83
CA ILE A 41 -7.40 3.51 -29.37
C ILE A 41 -7.84 2.91 -30.71
N LEU A 42 -7.18 3.30 -31.79
CA LEU A 42 -7.43 2.72 -33.12
C LEU A 42 -6.98 1.25 -33.17
N LEU A 43 -7.66 0.40 -33.96
CA LEU A 43 -7.26 -1.02 -34.10
C LEU A 43 -5.83 -1.18 -34.62
N SER A 44 -5.41 -0.31 -35.54
CA SER A 44 -4.05 -0.28 -36.09
C SER A 44 -2.98 0.05 -35.04
N GLU A 45 -3.37 0.71 -33.96
CA GLU A 45 -2.50 1.14 -32.86
C GLU A 45 -2.64 0.25 -31.62
N LEU A 46 -3.32 -0.89 -31.72
CA LEU A 46 -3.52 -1.85 -30.63
C LEU A 46 -2.35 -2.81 -30.43
N SER A 47 -1.71 -3.24 -31.53
CA SER A 47 -0.64 -4.23 -31.49
C SER A 47 0.34 -4.04 -32.64
N ARG A 48 1.60 -4.42 -32.40
CA ARG A 48 2.66 -4.45 -33.44
C ARG A 48 2.50 -5.65 -34.39
N ARG A 49 1.80 -6.71 -33.98
CA ARG A 49 1.64 -7.96 -34.76
C ARG A 49 0.20 -8.10 -35.27
N ARG A 50 0.01 -8.87 -36.35
CA ARG A 50 -1.34 -9.19 -36.85
C ARG A 50 -2.14 -9.95 -35.79
N ILE A 51 -3.32 -9.45 -35.47
CA ILE A 51 -4.19 -9.98 -34.41
C ILE A 51 -5.29 -10.87 -35.00
N ARG A 52 -5.61 -11.97 -34.31
CA ARG A 52 -6.77 -12.83 -34.64
C ARG A 52 -8.06 -12.34 -33.95
N SER A 53 -7.94 -11.84 -32.72
CA SER A 53 -9.06 -11.33 -31.93
C SER A 53 -8.62 -10.23 -30.97
N VAL A 54 -9.39 -9.14 -30.94
CA VAL A 54 -9.17 -7.95 -30.10
C VAL A 54 -9.37 -8.27 -28.61
N GLN A 55 -10.34 -9.13 -28.29
CA GLN A 55 -10.73 -9.50 -26.92
C GLN A 55 -9.60 -10.20 -26.13
N LYS A 56 -8.61 -10.77 -26.82
CA LYS A 56 -7.45 -11.39 -26.17
C LYS A 56 -6.45 -10.36 -25.66
N LEU A 57 -6.32 -9.24 -26.35
CA LEU A 57 -5.34 -8.19 -26.03
C LEU A 57 -5.90 -7.13 -25.09
N ILE A 58 -7.18 -6.84 -25.21
CA ILE A 58 -7.86 -5.82 -24.42
C ILE A 58 -9.16 -6.40 -23.91
N ARG A 59 -9.41 -6.21 -22.61
CA ARG A 59 -10.69 -6.56 -21.98
C ARG A 59 -11.32 -5.32 -21.40
N VAL A 60 -12.63 -5.21 -21.57
CA VAL A 60 -13.44 -4.17 -20.94
C VAL A 60 -13.25 -4.22 -19.42
N GLY A 61 -13.09 -3.05 -18.81
CA GLY A 61 -12.87 -2.87 -17.37
C GLY A 61 -11.41 -3.02 -16.92
N ARG A 62 -10.49 -3.49 -17.76
CA ARG A 62 -9.06 -3.55 -17.43
C ARG A 62 -8.36 -2.24 -17.71
N ASN A 63 -7.29 -2.01 -16.94
CA ASN A 63 -6.40 -0.88 -17.12
C ASN A 63 -5.28 -1.26 -18.09
N GLU A 64 -4.92 -0.35 -18.98
CA GLU A 64 -3.90 -0.51 -20.00
C GLU A 64 -3.05 0.77 -20.06
N VAL A 65 -1.75 0.61 -20.32
CA VAL A 65 -0.86 1.74 -20.56
C VAL A 65 -0.84 2.06 -22.04
N VAL A 66 -1.01 3.33 -22.38
CA VAL A 66 -1.03 3.82 -23.77
C VAL A 66 -0.28 5.15 -23.88
N VAL A 67 0.19 5.46 -25.08
CA VAL A 67 0.77 6.76 -25.43
C VAL A 67 -0.28 7.62 -26.13
N VAL A 68 -0.32 8.90 -25.81
CA VAL A 68 -1.13 9.91 -26.50
C VAL A 68 -0.50 10.25 -27.84
N LEU A 69 -1.22 10.04 -28.95
CA LEU A 69 -0.76 10.42 -30.28
C LEU A 69 -1.17 11.84 -30.66
N ARG A 70 -2.43 12.17 -30.40
CA ARG A 70 -3.00 13.44 -30.83
C ARG A 70 -4.12 13.84 -29.87
N VAL A 71 -4.20 15.13 -29.59
CA VAL A 71 -5.21 15.72 -28.72
C VAL A 71 -5.87 16.87 -29.46
N ASP A 72 -7.16 16.73 -29.75
CA ASP A 72 -7.98 17.81 -30.29
C ASP A 72 -8.74 18.48 -29.12
N LYS A 73 -8.17 19.58 -28.61
CA LYS A 73 -8.70 20.30 -27.43
C LYS A 73 -10.10 20.89 -27.64
N GLU A 74 -10.50 21.18 -28.88
CA GLU A 74 -11.79 21.77 -29.22
C GLU A 74 -12.94 20.75 -29.15
N LYS A 75 -12.67 19.52 -29.61
CA LYS A 75 -13.67 18.44 -29.65
C LYS A 75 -13.55 17.47 -28.48
N GLY A 76 -12.45 17.53 -27.74
CA GLY A 76 -12.16 16.62 -26.63
C GLY A 76 -11.77 15.21 -27.08
N TYR A 77 -11.37 15.02 -28.35
CA TYR A 77 -10.92 13.72 -28.86
C TYR A 77 -9.43 13.52 -28.57
N ILE A 78 -9.11 12.35 -28.02
CA ILE A 78 -7.74 11.93 -27.73
C ILE A 78 -7.49 10.61 -28.45
N ASP A 79 -6.56 10.63 -29.41
CA ASP A 79 -6.09 9.44 -30.11
C ASP A 79 -4.96 8.81 -29.31
N LEU A 80 -5.09 7.52 -29.06
CA LEU A 80 -4.19 6.76 -28.20
C LEU A 80 -3.57 5.59 -28.96
N SER A 81 -2.36 5.21 -28.56
CA SER A 81 -1.65 4.05 -29.10
C SER A 81 -1.10 3.16 -28.00
N LYS A 82 -1.46 1.88 -28.05
CA LYS A 82 -0.83 0.83 -27.26
C LYS A 82 0.43 0.29 -27.95
N ARG A 83 0.49 0.39 -29.28
CA ARG A 83 1.57 -0.15 -30.11
C ARG A 83 2.92 0.51 -29.83
N ARG A 84 2.93 1.81 -29.54
CA ARG A 84 4.17 2.60 -29.35
C ARG A 84 4.79 2.46 -27.96
N VAL A 85 4.08 1.86 -27.01
CA VAL A 85 4.55 1.66 -25.64
C VAL A 85 5.65 0.60 -25.60
N SER A 86 6.79 0.92 -24.98
CA SER A 86 7.85 -0.05 -24.70
C SER A 86 7.66 -0.70 -23.32
N PRO A 87 8.17 -1.91 -23.06
CA PRO A 87 7.99 -2.55 -21.75
C PRO A 87 8.59 -1.74 -20.59
N GLU A 88 9.66 -0.97 -20.83
CA GLU A 88 10.23 -0.04 -19.84
C GLU A 88 9.28 1.12 -19.51
N ASP A 89 8.54 1.59 -20.51
CA ASP A 89 7.59 2.69 -20.37
C ASP A 89 6.33 2.25 -19.59
N ILE A 90 5.95 0.98 -19.72
CA ILE A 90 4.86 0.39 -18.93
C ILE A 90 5.18 0.50 -17.44
N VAL A 91 6.38 0.08 -17.04
CA VAL A 91 6.79 0.11 -15.63
C VAL A 91 6.84 1.55 -15.09
N LYS A 92 7.41 2.49 -15.87
CA LYS A 92 7.46 3.91 -15.50
C LYS A 92 6.05 4.52 -15.36
N CYS A 93 5.15 4.20 -16.29
CA CYS A 93 3.77 4.69 -16.26
C CYS A 93 2.98 4.09 -15.09
N GLU A 94 3.14 2.79 -14.84
CA GLU A 94 2.52 2.13 -13.69
C GLU A 94 2.99 2.75 -12.37
N GLU A 95 4.30 2.99 -12.23
CA GLU A 95 4.86 3.64 -11.04
C GLU A 95 4.32 5.06 -10.86
N ARG A 96 4.28 5.88 -11.92
CA ARG A 96 3.71 7.23 -11.90
C ARG A 96 2.23 7.20 -11.50
N TYR A 97 1.45 6.32 -12.12
CA TYR A 97 0.03 6.17 -11.82
C TYR A 97 -0.20 5.72 -10.37
N LEU A 98 0.62 4.80 -9.84
CA LEU A 98 0.56 4.36 -8.44
C LEU A 98 0.84 5.52 -7.47
N LYS A 99 1.85 6.36 -7.77
CA LYS A 99 2.16 7.58 -7.00
C LYS A 99 0.98 8.54 -6.99
N SER A 100 0.42 8.89 -8.16
CA SER A 100 -0.74 9.78 -8.29
C SER A 100 -1.98 9.22 -7.60
N LYS A 101 -2.26 7.92 -7.75
CA LYS A 101 -3.38 7.23 -7.07
C LYS A 101 -3.24 7.30 -5.54
N THR A 102 -2.02 7.17 -5.03
CA THR A 102 -1.75 7.26 -3.58
C THR A 102 -2.05 8.67 -3.07
N VAL A 103 -1.58 9.70 -3.78
CA VAL A 103 -1.87 11.10 -3.49
C VAL A 103 -3.38 11.37 -3.52
N ALA A 104 -4.09 10.86 -4.53
CA ALA A 104 -5.53 10.99 -4.63
C ALA A 104 -6.28 10.31 -3.50
N SER A 105 -5.83 9.14 -3.06
CA SER A 105 -6.41 8.48 -1.90
C SER A 105 -6.18 9.27 -0.60
N ILE A 106 -5.02 9.91 -0.45
CA ILE A 106 -4.71 10.74 0.72
C ILE A 106 -5.60 11.98 0.74
N LEU A 107 -5.65 12.72 -0.37
CA LEU A 107 -6.43 13.95 -0.47
C LEU A 107 -7.93 13.69 -0.34
N ARG A 108 -8.45 12.58 -0.89
CA ARG A 108 -9.85 12.17 -0.66
C ARG A 108 -10.16 11.89 0.81
N HIS A 109 -9.23 11.24 1.51
CA HIS A 109 -9.39 10.95 2.94
C HIS A 109 -9.35 12.23 3.80
N VAL A 110 -8.55 13.21 3.37
CA VAL A 110 -8.50 14.54 4.01
C VAL A 110 -9.79 15.30 3.74
N ALA A 111 -10.28 15.32 2.49
CA ALA A 111 -11.53 15.97 2.12
C ALA A 111 -12.73 15.45 2.94
N SER A 112 -12.83 14.13 3.11
CA SER A 112 -13.87 13.48 3.92
C SER A 112 -13.80 13.84 5.41
N LYS A 113 -12.62 14.22 5.91
CA LYS A 113 -12.39 14.55 7.33
C LYS A 113 -12.48 16.04 7.66
N ILE A 114 -12.59 16.92 6.68
CA ILE A 114 -12.75 18.35 6.93
C ILE A 114 -14.24 18.64 7.15
N PRO A 115 -14.69 18.97 8.37
CA PRO A 115 -16.00 19.57 8.56
C PRO A 115 -16.00 20.96 7.91
N SER A 116 -17.01 21.28 7.09
CA SER A 116 -17.17 22.60 6.48
C SER A 116 -17.41 23.66 7.57
N VAL A 117 -16.61 24.72 7.59
CA VAL A 117 -16.84 25.88 8.48
C VAL A 117 -16.74 27.17 7.68
N HIS A 118 -17.90 27.81 7.46
CA HIS A 118 -18.28 29.26 7.43
C HIS A 118 -19.59 29.39 6.60
N GLY A 119 -20.74 29.93 7.03
CA GLY A 119 -21.30 30.58 8.24
C GLY A 119 -22.66 31.22 7.83
N ASP A 120 -23.74 31.21 8.63
CA ASP A 120 -24.10 32.37 9.47
C ASP A 120 -25.04 32.07 10.67
N ALA A 121 -24.83 32.86 11.74
CA ALA A 121 -25.60 33.13 12.98
C ALA A 121 -25.70 32.11 14.17
N ALA A 122 -25.36 32.62 15.37
CA ALA A 122 -25.22 31.97 16.70
C ALA A 122 -26.52 32.01 17.58
N PRO A 123 -26.51 31.74 18.92
CA PRO A 123 -26.33 30.47 19.65
C PRO A 123 -27.44 30.11 20.70
N ALA A 124 -27.35 28.88 21.26
CA ALA A 124 -27.83 28.35 22.58
C ALA A 124 -29.26 27.73 22.72
N PRO A 125 -29.53 26.80 23.69
CA PRO A 125 -28.68 25.86 24.44
C PRO A 125 -29.20 24.36 24.51
N ALA A 126 -28.38 23.49 25.13
CA ALA A 126 -28.55 22.11 25.67
C ALA A 126 -29.98 21.71 26.17
N GLU A 127 -30.48 20.46 26.25
CA GLU A 127 -30.04 19.04 26.38
C GLU A 127 -31.36 18.17 26.44
N PRO A 128 -31.45 16.85 26.72
CA PRO A 128 -30.62 15.66 26.46
C PRO A 128 -31.43 14.43 25.90
N ALA A 129 -30.71 13.31 25.75
CA ALA A 129 -31.03 11.92 25.34
C ALA A 129 -32.46 11.32 25.50
N THR A 130 -32.80 10.35 24.64
CA THR A 130 -33.13 8.95 25.04
C THR A 130 -33.17 7.97 23.86
N ALA A 131 -32.81 6.72 24.15
CA ALA A 131 -32.82 5.56 23.27
C ALA A 131 -34.07 4.69 23.51
N LYS A 132 -34.76 4.28 22.45
CA LYS A 132 -35.68 3.12 22.29
C LYS A 132 -35.96 2.99 20.78
N GLU A 133 -36.14 1.86 20.12
CA GLU A 133 -36.01 0.43 20.39
C GLU A 133 -36.25 -0.24 19.03
N LYS A 134 -35.66 -1.41 18.81
CA LYS A 134 -35.82 -2.22 17.60
C LYS A 134 -37.23 -2.83 17.59
N GLU A 135 -38.06 -2.55 16.60
CA GLU A 135 -39.10 -3.49 16.14
C GLU A 135 -39.52 -3.17 14.71
N HIS A 136 -39.93 -4.17 13.94
CA HIS A 136 -40.29 -4.13 12.50
C HIS A 136 -39.16 -4.32 11.47
N LYS A 137 -38.32 -5.34 11.72
CA LYS A 137 -37.93 -6.27 10.64
C LYS A 137 -38.95 -7.41 10.59
N ARG A 138 -39.87 -7.39 9.61
CA ARG A 138 -40.56 -8.56 8.98
C ARG A 138 -41.88 -8.10 8.35
N ALA A 139 -41.84 -7.53 7.14
CA ALA A 139 -42.94 -7.58 6.16
C ALA A 139 -42.59 -6.74 4.91
N ALA A 140 -41.60 -7.16 4.12
CA ALA A 140 -41.47 -6.67 2.73
C ALA A 140 -40.57 -7.56 1.83
N ARG A 141 -40.20 -8.77 2.28
CA ARG A 141 -39.37 -9.71 1.50
C ARG A 141 -40.21 -10.65 0.63
N LYS A 142 -41.34 -10.18 0.09
CA LYS A 142 -42.20 -10.98 -0.79
C LYS A 142 -42.93 -10.12 -1.83
N ALA A 143 -42.16 -9.38 -2.62
CA ALA A 143 -42.61 -8.75 -3.86
C ALA A 143 -41.44 -8.62 -4.84
N ARG A 144 -40.65 -9.69 -4.95
CA ARG A 144 -39.52 -9.80 -5.88
C ARG A 144 -39.79 -10.95 -6.82
N GLN A 145 -40.65 -10.73 -7.82
CA GLN A 145 -40.77 -11.60 -8.99
C GLN A 145 -41.42 -10.81 -10.15
N GLU A 146 -40.59 -10.45 -11.12
CA GLU A 146 -40.84 -10.39 -12.58
C GLU A 146 -41.73 -9.31 -13.24
N ALA A 147 -41.08 -8.64 -14.23
CA ALA A 147 -41.60 -7.98 -15.46
C ALA A 147 -42.43 -6.68 -15.28
N HIS A 148 -42.35 -5.63 -16.10
CA HIS A 148 -41.80 -5.39 -17.44
C HIS A 148 -41.67 -3.86 -17.67
N ASP A 149 -40.94 -3.47 -18.73
CA ASP A 149 -40.63 -2.14 -19.30
C ASP A 149 -41.66 -0.99 -19.19
N GLU A 150 -41.20 0.26 -19.03
CA GLU A 150 -41.13 1.31 -20.08
C GLU A 150 -40.70 2.69 -19.49
N ASP A 151 -40.17 3.54 -20.38
CA ASP A 151 -39.51 4.84 -20.20
C ASP A 151 -40.05 5.83 -19.15
N GLY A 152 -39.13 6.55 -18.50
CA GLY A 152 -39.44 7.72 -17.68
C GLY A 152 -38.19 8.42 -17.17
N ILE A 153 -37.92 9.61 -17.70
CA ILE A 153 -36.82 10.53 -17.33
C ILE A 153 -36.93 10.89 -15.84
N GLU A 154 -35.92 10.52 -15.03
CA GLU A 154 -35.75 11.05 -13.67
C GLU A 154 -34.46 11.84 -13.57
N HIS A 155 -34.63 13.14 -13.35
CA HIS A 155 -33.61 14.13 -13.09
C HIS A 155 -33.24 14.04 -11.60
N ASP A 156 -32.18 13.31 -11.28
CA ASP A 156 -31.63 13.26 -9.92
C ASP A 156 -30.38 14.15 -9.86
N VAL A 157 -30.50 15.30 -9.19
CA VAL A 157 -29.39 16.24 -8.96
C VAL A 157 -28.71 15.84 -7.65
N PRO A 158 -27.38 15.58 -7.63
CA PRO A 158 -26.77 14.77 -6.58
C PRO A 158 -26.27 15.60 -5.40
N ALA A 159 -26.46 15.08 -4.19
CA ALA A 159 -25.83 15.57 -2.95
C ALA A 159 -24.30 15.29 -2.85
N GLY A 160 -23.65 14.93 -3.97
CA GLY A 160 -22.21 14.65 -4.06
C GLY A 160 -21.34 15.81 -4.54
N ALA A 161 -21.94 16.90 -5.06
CA ALA A 161 -21.19 18.02 -5.65
C ALA A 161 -20.25 18.73 -4.64
N ASN A 162 -20.66 18.83 -3.38
CA ASN A 162 -19.89 19.55 -2.35
C ASN A 162 -18.59 18.83 -1.94
N GLU A 163 -18.48 17.52 -2.10
CA GLU A 163 -17.25 16.78 -1.78
C GLU A 163 -16.24 16.86 -2.92
N ASP A 164 -16.72 16.81 -4.17
CA ASP A 164 -15.91 16.93 -5.37
C ASP A 164 -15.33 18.35 -5.50
N GLU A 165 -16.12 19.40 -5.24
CA GLU A 165 -15.64 20.78 -5.25
C GLU A 165 -14.57 21.04 -4.17
N LYS A 166 -14.77 20.52 -2.95
CA LYS A 166 -13.76 20.60 -1.87
C LYS A 166 -12.47 19.89 -2.26
N LEU A 167 -12.60 18.75 -2.91
CA LEU A 167 -11.46 17.96 -3.35
C LEU A 167 -10.69 18.68 -4.47
N GLU A 168 -11.38 19.33 -5.40
CA GLU A 168 -10.76 20.18 -6.42
C GLU A 168 -10.03 21.38 -5.80
N GLN A 169 -10.65 22.07 -4.83
CA GLN A 169 -10.01 23.17 -4.09
C GLN A 169 -8.73 22.73 -3.37
N LEU A 170 -8.74 21.53 -2.76
CA LEU A 170 -7.55 20.96 -2.13
C LEU A 170 -6.45 20.62 -3.15
N TYR A 171 -6.84 20.17 -4.34
CA TYR A 171 -5.88 19.90 -5.42
C TYR A 171 -5.23 21.18 -5.96
N ASP A 172 -6.03 22.22 -6.19
CA ASP A 172 -5.55 23.52 -6.66
C ASP A 172 -4.62 24.19 -5.61
N THR A 173 -4.99 24.08 -4.34
CA THR A 173 -4.22 24.66 -3.23
C THR A 173 -2.92 23.89 -2.95
N ILE A 174 -2.94 22.55 -3.03
CA ILE A 174 -1.86 21.70 -2.48
C ILE A 174 -1.18 20.89 -3.58
N ALA A 175 -1.93 20.17 -4.41
CA ALA A 175 -1.35 19.22 -5.35
C ALA A 175 -0.65 19.91 -6.53
N TRP A 176 -1.28 20.87 -7.20
CA TRP A 176 -0.68 21.49 -8.40
C TRP A 176 0.57 22.33 -8.10
N PRO A 177 0.62 23.16 -7.04
CA PRO A 177 1.84 23.91 -6.69
C PRO A 177 3.00 23.00 -6.31
N LEU A 178 2.74 21.93 -5.56
CA LEU A 178 3.77 20.94 -5.20
C LEU A 178 4.26 20.16 -6.42
N GLY A 179 3.36 19.81 -7.34
CA GLY A 179 3.70 19.17 -8.61
C GLY A 179 4.65 20.01 -9.46
N LYS A 180 4.41 21.32 -9.58
CA LYS A 180 5.31 22.22 -10.33
C LYS A 180 6.70 22.33 -9.72
N LYS A 181 6.81 22.36 -8.39
CA LYS A 181 8.09 22.59 -7.70
C LYS A 181 8.96 21.35 -7.61
N TYR A 182 8.36 20.19 -7.31
CA TYR A 182 9.08 18.94 -7.06
C TYR A 182 8.93 17.92 -8.19
N GLY A 183 8.26 18.28 -9.30
CA GLY A 183 7.97 17.41 -10.43
C GLY A 183 6.78 16.47 -10.18
N HIS A 184 6.70 15.87 -9.00
CA HIS A 184 5.57 15.02 -8.61
C HIS A 184 5.14 15.26 -7.16
N THR A 185 3.83 15.31 -6.94
CA THR A 185 3.21 15.56 -5.61
C THR A 185 3.59 14.51 -4.57
N TYR A 186 3.69 13.26 -5.00
CA TYR A 186 4.16 12.14 -4.18
C TYR A 186 5.55 12.37 -3.57
N ASP A 187 6.50 12.90 -4.35
CA ASP A 187 7.87 13.12 -3.88
C ASP A 187 7.90 14.29 -2.88
N ALA A 188 7.09 15.32 -3.10
CA ALA A 188 6.87 16.38 -2.13
C ALA A 188 6.27 15.85 -0.82
N PHE A 189 5.27 14.94 -0.88
CA PHE A 189 4.69 14.32 0.32
C PHE A 189 5.69 13.42 1.06
N LYS A 190 6.61 12.76 0.35
CA LYS A 190 7.68 12.00 0.96
C LYS A 190 8.66 12.91 1.70
N LEU A 191 9.05 14.02 1.09
CA LEU A 191 9.89 15.04 1.74
C LEU A 191 9.19 15.68 2.94
N ALA A 192 7.87 15.88 2.86
CA ALA A 192 7.07 16.41 3.96
C ALA A 192 7.05 15.52 5.21
N LEU A 193 7.44 14.24 5.11
CA LEU A 193 7.65 13.37 6.28
C LEU A 193 8.89 13.77 7.09
N THR A 194 9.93 14.28 6.42
CA THR A 194 11.20 14.66 7.03
C THR A 194 11.23 16.16 7.36
N GLU A 195 10.71 16.99 6.45
CA GLU A 195 10.67 18.45 6.58
C GLU A 195 9.29 18.97 6.15
N PRO A 196 8.27 18.89 7.02
CA PRO A 196 6.93 19.37 6.69
C PRO A 196 6.92 20.88 6.43
N ASP A 197 7.63 21.65 7.25
CA ASP A 197 7.56 23.12 7.20
C ASP A 197 8.17 23.69 5.90
N THR A 198 9.24 23.10 5.37
CA THR A 198 9.91 23.59 4.15
C THR A 198 9.08 23.32 2.88
N VAL A 199 8.41 22.17 2.82
CA VAL A 199 7.55 21.79 1.70
C VAL A 199 6.30 22.65 1.67
N PHE A 200 5.63 22.81 2.81
CA PHE A 200 4.36 23.54 2.87
C PHE A 200 4.51 25.06 2.98
N ALA A 201 5.63 25.60 3.48
CA ALA A 201 5.93 27.04 3.41
C ALA A 201 6.16 27.53 1.98
N SER A 202 6.42 26.62 1.03
CA SER A 202 6.57 26.97 -0.38
C SER A 202 5.25 27.09 -1.15
N LEU A 203 4.13 26.89 -0.46
CA LEU A 203 2.80 27.11 -1.03
C LEU A 203 2.44 28.60 -1.00
N THR A 204 1.86 29.06 -2.12
CA THR A 204 1.49 30.47 -2.32
C THR A 204 0.23 30.88 -1.54
N THR A 205 -0.57 29.92 -1.07
CA THR A 205 -1.80 30.16 -0.30
C THR A 205 -1.73 29.49 1.08
N PRO A 206 -2.11 30.21 2.16
CA PRO A 206 -2.08 29.66 3.51
C PRO A 206 -3.20 28.62 3.67
N ILE A 207 -2.81 27.38 3.94
CA ILE A 207 -3.75 26.30 4.27
C ILE A 207 -4.30 26.54 5.68
N ALA A 208 -5.59 26.28 5.88
CA ALA A 208 -6.19 26.28 7.21
C ALA A 208 -5.42 25.30 8.13
N PRO A 209 -4.96 25.72 9.34
CA PRO A 209 -4.15 24.88 10.23
C PRO A 209 -4.78 23.51 10.57
N SER A 210 -6.12 23.45 10.58
CA SER A 210 -6.89 22.22 10.77
C SER A 210 -6.69 21.21 9.63
N THR A 211 -6.69 21.68 8.39
CA THR A 211 -6.46 20.85 7.20
C THR A 211 -5.02 20.36 7.15
N PHE A 212 -4.06 21.23 7.49
CA PHE A 212 -2.65 20.89 7.55
C PHE A 212 -2.35 19.76 8.55
N ALA A 213 -2.92 19.81 9.75
CA ALA A 213 -2.74 18.77 10.76
C ALA A 213 -3.32 17.42 10.32
N ILE A 214 -4.52 17.43 9.71
CA ILE A 214 -5.18 16.23 9.19
C ILE A 214 -4.38 15.65 8.00
N LEU A 215 -3.91 16.51 7.10
CA LEU A 215 -3.09 16.11 5.95
C LEU A 215 -1.78 15.48 6.41
N THR A 216 -1.03 16.15 7.28
CA THR A 216 0.25 15.65 7.81
C THR A 216 0.07 14.32 8.56
N SER A 217 -0.97 14.21 9.40
CA SER A 217 -1.30 12.95 10.07
C SER A 217 -1.66 11.83 9.08
N THR A 218 -2.37 12.16 8.01
CA THR A 218 -2.76 11.19 6.98
C THR A 218 -1.58 10.75 6.13
N ILE A 219 -0.70 11.69 5.73
CA ILE A 219 0.55 11.41 5.01
C ILE A 219 1.45 10.53 5.90
N ALA A 220 1.67 10.90 7.16
CA ALA A 220 2.46 10.09 8.09
C ALA A 220 1.89 8.68 8.25
N ARG A 221 0.56 8.51 8.31
CA ARG A 221 -0.04 7.16 8.44
C ARG A 221 0.04 6.32 7.18
N ARG A 222 -0.03 6.94 6.00
CA ARG A 222 -0.16 6.26 4.71
C ARG A 222 1.17 6.05 3.99
N LEU A 223 2.11 6.98 4.19
CA LEU A 223 3.35 7.08 3.43
C LEU A 223 4.58 6.68 4.24
N THR A 224 4.49 6.67 5.58
CA THR A 224 5.56 6.10 6.41
C THR A 224 5.63 4.61 6.14
N PRO A 225 6.82 4.06 5.79
CA PRO A 225 6.98 2.63 5.63
C PRO A 225 6.57 1.94 6.92
N GLN A 226 5.57 1.05 6.84
CA GLN A 226 5.19 0.24 7.99
C GLN A 226 6.39 -0.64 8.36
N PRO A 227 6.68 -0.79 9.66
CA PRO A 227 7.82 -1.56 10.09
C PRO A 227 7.60 -3.03 9.69
N ILE A 228 8.53 -3.54 8.89
CA ILE A 228 8.51 -4.90 8.36
C ILE A 228 9.28 -5.78 9.33
N LYS A 229 8.70 -6.94 9.66
CA LYS A 229 9.42 -7.97 10.41
C LYS A 229 10.31 -8.78 9.47
N LEU A 230 11.61 -8.83 9.76
CA LEU A 230 12.54 -9.73 9.10
C LEU A 230 12.88 -10.90 10.00
N ARG A 231 13.15 -12.04 9.38
CA ARG A 231 13.48 -13.29 10.03
C ARG A 231 14.65 -13.99 9.37
N ALA A 232 15.48 -14.62 10.18
CA ALA A 232 16.42 -15.64 9.74
C ALA A 232 16.33 -16.87 10.64
N ASP A 233 16.46 -18.03 10.02
CA ASP A 233 16.47 -19.31 10.72
C ASP A 233 17.89 -19.84 10.73
N ILE A 234 18.40 -20.07 11.93
CA ILE A 234 19.75 -20.57 12.18
C ILE A 234 19.66 -21.85 12.99
N GLU A 235 20.47 -22.82 12.61
CA GLU A 235 20.69 -24.05 13.36
C GLU A 235 22.01 -23.92 14.11
N LEU A 236 21.96 -24.04 15.44
CA LEU A 236 23.14 -23.92 16.30
C LEU A 236 23.39 -25.27 16.97
N THR A 237 24.56 -25.85 16.72
CA THR A 237 25.00 -27.10 17.34
C THR A 237 26.30 -26.88 18.10
N CYS A 238 26.38 -27.39 19.32
CA CYS A 238 27.61 -27.37 20.11
C CYS A 238 27.66 -28.62 20.98
N TYR A 239 28.68 -29.45 20.78
CA TYR A 239 28.83 -30.74 21.46
C TYR A 239 29.77 -30.68 22.66
N THR A 240 30.24 -29.49 23.04
CA THR A 240 31.10 -29.34 24.21
C THR A 240 30.29 -29.47 25.52
N PRO A 241 30.91 -29.90 26.63
CA PRO A 241 30.24 -29.99 27.93
C PRO A 241 29.61 -28.67 28.41
N ALA A 242 30.12 -27.53 27.94
CA ALA A 242 29.59 -26.18 28.19
C ALA A 242 28.78 -25.62 26.99
N GLY A 243 28.23 -26.49 26.14
CA GLY A 243 27.62 -26.11 24.86
C GLY A 243 26.39 -25.20 25.00
N ILE A 244 25.57 -25.38 26.03
CA ILE A 244 24.41 -24.51 26.30
C ILE A 244 24.86 -23.09 26.62
N ASP A 245 25.91 -22.94 27.43
CA ASP A 245 26.46 -21.62 27.76
C ASP A 245 27.16 -20.99 26.56
N ALA A 246 27.77 -21.81 25.69
CA ALA A 246 28.33 -21.35 24.42
C ALA A 246 27.26 -20.73 23.51
N ILE A 247 26.15 -21.44 23.32
CA ILE A 247 25.02 -20.97 22.51
C ILE A 247 24.41 -19.70 23.12
N LYS A 248 24.18 -19.66 24.43
CA LYS A 248 23.67 -18.46 25.12
C LYS A 248 24.60 -17.25 24.96
N ARG A 249 25.92 -17.44 25.08
CA ARG A 249 26.92 -16.37 24.89
C ARG A 249 26.94 -15.88 23.44
N ALA A 250 26.84 -16.79 22.47
CA ALA A 250 26.81 -16.44 21.05
C ALA A 250 25.54 -15.64 20.72
N LEU A 251 24.37 -16.10 21.15
CA LEU A 251 23.10 -15.38 20.96
C LEU A 251 23.12 -13.99 21.60
N ARG A 252 23.64 -13.83 22.82
CA ARG A 252 23.83 -12.51 23.46
C ARG A 252 24.78 -11.60 22.67
N THR A 253 25.80 -12.18 22.02
CA THR A 253 26.72 -11.40 21.18
C THR A 253 26.02 -10.90 19.92
N GLY A 254 25.14 -11.71 19.32
CA GLY A 254 24.26 -11.28 18.24
C GLY A 254 23.25 -10.21 18.67
N GLU A 255 22.68 -10.34 19.87
CA GLU A 255 21.75 -9.35 20.42
C GLU A 255 22.41 -8.01 20.73
N LYS A 256 23.70 -8.00 21.10
CA LYS A 256 24.49 -6.74 21.27
C LYS A 256 24.71 -5.96 19.98
N GLN A 257 24.58 -6.59 18.81
CA GLN A 257 24.65 -5.90 17.51
C GLN A 257 23.31 -5.21 17.15
N SER A 258 22.29 -5.32 18.01
CA SER A 258 21.03 -4.60 17.86
C SER A 258 21.21 -3.08 17.99
N SER A 259 20.32 -2.34 17.34
CA SER A 259 20.25 -0.88 17.43
C SER A 259 18.82 -0.46 17.78
N ASP A 260 18.60 0.76 18.29
CA ASP A 260 17.26 1.24 18.65
C ASP A 260 16.28 1.21 17.46
N ALA A 261 16.80 1.40 16.25
CA ALA A 261 16.02 1.33 15.01
C ALA A 261 15.76 -0.10 14.52
N VAL A 262 16.59 -1.07 14.92
CA VAL A 262 16.55 -2.48 14.48
C VAL A 262 16.83 -3.39 15.69
N PRO A 263 15.82 -3.63 16.55
CA PRO A 263 15.95 -4.56 17.66
C PRO A 263 15.99 -6.00 17.12
N ILE A 264 17.01 -6.77 17.51
CA ILE A 264 17.14 -8.19 17.15
C ILE A 264 16.73 -9.03 18.35
N LYS A 265 15.77 -9.93 18.18
CA LYS A 265 15.29 -10.86 19.21
C LYS A 265 15.50 -12.29 18.74
N ALA A 266 16.31 -13.04 19.47
CA ALA A 266 16.49 -14.47 19.25
C ALA A 266 15.44 -15.26 20.03
N LYS A 267 14.75 -16.19 19.36
CA LYS A 267 13.82 -17.15 19.97
C LYS A 267 14.25 -18.57 19.66
N LEU A 268 14.16 -19.45 20.64
CA LEU A 268 14.29 -20.89 20.43
C LEU A 268 12.95 -21.43 19.91
N VAL A 269 12.96 -22.21 18.84
CA VAL A 269 11.78 -22.97 18.39
C VAL A 269 11.84 -24.37 18.96
N ALA A 270 12.91 -25.08 18.62
CA ALA A 270 13.22 -26.43 19.10
C ALA A 270 14.73 -26.61 18.97
N PRO A 271 15.45 -27.26 19.88
CA PRO A 271 16.85 -27.61 19.64
C PRO A 271 16.95 -28.49 18.38
N PRO A 272 17.88 -28.26 17.43
CA PRO A 272 18.92 -27.21 17.35
C PRO A 272 18.53 -25.92 16.58
N LEU A 273 17.25 -25.71 16.28
CA LEU A 273 16.68 -24.59 15.51
C LEU A 273 16.36 -23.35 16.35
N TYR A 274 16.97 -22.23 15.96
CA TYR A 274 16.75 -20.89 16.52
C TYR A 274 16.29 -19.92 15.43
N VAL A 275 15.47 -18.96 15.83
CA VAL A 275 14.92 -17.94 14.93
C VAL A 275 15.33 -16.57 15.43
N LEU A 276 15.99 -15.81 14.56
CA LEU A 276 16.28 -14.40 14.76
C LEU A 276 15.15 -13.59 14.12
N SER A 277 14.49 -12.77 14.92
CA SER A 277 13.45 -11.84 14.46
C SER A 277 13.88 -10.40 14.68
N THR A 278 13.65 -9.54 13.71
CA THR A 278 13.84 -8.10 13.86
C THR A 278 12.67 -7.35 13.24
N ASN A 279 12.39 -6.15 13.74
CA ASN A 279 11.38 -5.27 13.18
C ASN A 279 12.06 -3.98 12.76
N ALA A 280 11.95 -3.60 11.49
CA ALA A 280 12.63 -2.43 10.95
C ALA A 280 11.80 -1.75 9.86
N THR A 281 11.91 -0.43 9.78
CA THR A 281 11.29 0.38 8.72
C THR A 281 12.06 0.28 7.40
N ASP A 282 13.37 0.08 7.48
CA ASP A 282 14.24 -0.11 6.32
C ASP A 282 14.65 -1.57 6.16
N LYS A 283 14.29 -2.15 5.01
CA LYS A 283 14.62 -3.52 4.65
C LYS A 283 16.13 -3.72 4.48
N TYR A 284 16.84 -2.79 3.87
CA TYR A 284 18.26 -2.98 3.52
C TYR A 284 19.15 -2.91 4.76
N ALA A 285 18.97 -1.86 5.55
CA ALA A 285 19.68 -1.72 6.82
C ALA A 285 19.41 -2.90 7.76
N ALA A 286 18.18 -3.43 7.78
CA ALA A 286 17.83 -4.58 8.60
C ALA A 286 18.47 -5.89 8.13
N VAL A 287 18.50 -6.16 6.82
CA VAL A 287 19.18 -7.35 6.26
C VAL A 287 20.66 -7.30 6.61
N GLU A 288 21.33 -6.18 6.37
CA GLU A 288 22.76 -6.02 6.65
C GLU A 288 23.08 -6.23 8.14
N ARG A 289 22.25 -5.65 9.02
CA ARG A 289 22.42 -5.81 10.48
C ARG A 289 22.21 -7.26 10.92
N LEU A 290 21.23 -7.96 10.34
CA LEU A 290 20.99 -9.35 10.68
C LEU A 290 22.11 -10.27 10.17
N GLU A 291 22.68 -9.99 9.00
CA GLU A 291 23.85 -10.70 8.48
C GLU A 291 25.07 -10.49 9.39
N ARG A 292 25.37 -9.25 9.79
CA ARG A 292 26.43 -8.96 10.77
C ARG A 292 26.21 -9.66 12.11
N ALA A 293 24.96 -9.79 12.56
CA ALA A 293 24.64 -10.53 13.78
C ALA A 293 24.90 -12.03 13.61
N ILE A 294 24.55 -12.62 12.46
CA ILE A 294 24.83 -14.03 12.14
C ILE A 294 26.34 -14.29 12.11
N GLU A 295 27.13 -13.42 11.47
CA GLU A 295 28.60 -13.52 11.44
C GLU A 295 29.20 -13.45 12.85
N ALA A 296 28.71 -12.53 13.69
CA ALA A 296 29.16 -12.42 15.08
C ALA A 296 28.80 -13.66 15.93
N ILE A 297 27.62 -14.26 15.71
CA ILE A 297 27.22 -15.52 16.34
C ILE A 297 28.12 -16.66 15.86
N GLN A 298 28.37 -16.76 14.55
CA GLN A 298 29.24 -17.77 13.95
C GLN A 298 30.64 -17.71 14.56
N ALA A 299 31.27 -16.53 14.60
CA ALA A 299 32.60 -16.36 15.18
C ALA A 299 32.67 -16.70 16.68
N SER A 300 31.58 -16.50 17.42
CA SER A 300 31.49 -16.83 18.86
C SER A 300 31.29 -18.34 19.11
N ILE A 301 30.53 -19.00 18.23
CA ILE A 301 30.26 -20.44 18.27
C ILE A 301 31.49 -21.25 17.84
N GLU A 302 32.18 -20.85 16.77
CA GLU A 302 33.38 -21.53 16.28
C GLU A 302 34.51 -21.52 17.33
N LYS A 303 34.67 -20.40 18.07
CA LYS A 303 35.62 -20.31 19.19
C LYS A 303 35.37 -21.31 20.32
N GLN A 304 34.13 -21.77 20.47
CA GLN A 304 33.72 -22.70 21.52
C GLN A 304 33.50 -24.12 20.98
N GLY A 305 33.92 -24.41 19.74
CA GLY A 305 33.83 -25.73 19.12
C GLY A 305 32.41 -26.13 18.71
N GLY A 306 31.52 -25.17 18.44
CA GLY A 306 30.22 -25.42 17.83
C GLY A 306 30.20 -25.10 16.34
N ASN A 307 29.05 -25.36 15.70
CA ASN A 307 28.78 -25.09 14.30
C ASN A 307 27.45 -24.31 14.12
N LEU A 308 27.37 -23.49 13.09
CA LEU A 308 26.19 -22.70 12.72
C LEU A 308 25.81 -22.98 11.27
N ILE A 309 24.56 -23.35 11.02
CA ILE A 309 24.01 -23.54 9.67
C ILE A 309 22.83 -22.59 9.48
N VAL A 310 22.92 -21.68 8.50
CA VAL A 310 21.82 -20.79 8.14
C VAL A 310 20.84 -21.55 7.23
N LYS A 311 19.67 -21.93 7.75
CA LYS A 311 18.62 -22.55 6.91
C LYS A 311 17.88 -21.53 6.06
N MET A 312 17.62 -20.36 6.64
CA MET A 312 16.93 -19.28 5.95
C MET A 312 17.68 -17.97 6.18
N LYS A 313 18.15 -17.37 5.09
CA LYS A 313 18.74 -16.02 5.10
C LYS A 313 17.70 -14.98 5.52
N PRO A 314 18.14 -13.78 5.96
CA PRO A 314 17.25 -12.70 6.38
C PRO A 314 16.20 -12.37 5.31
N LYS A 315 14.94 -12.69 5.57
CA LYS A 315 13.82 -12.42 4.66
C LYS A 315 12.72 -11.67 5.41
N ALA A 316 12.07 -10.74 4.71
CA ALA A 316 10.85 -10.12 5.20
C ALA A 316 9.73 -11.17 5.29
N VAL A 317 9.11 -11.24 6.47
CA VAL A 317 8.09 -12.25 6.79
C VAL A 317 6.72 -11.67 6.52
N SER A 318 5.84 -12.42 5.86
CA SER A 318 4.42 -12.09 5.74
C SER A 318 3.63 -12.51 6.98
N GLU A 319 2.45 -11.94 7.20
CA GLU A 319 1.58 -12.32 8.33
C GLU A 319 1.26 -13.82 8.35
N THR A 320 1.16 -14.46 7.17
CA THR A 320 0.95 -15.91 7.04
C THR A 320 2.15 -16.72 7.55
N GLU A 321 3.37 -16.35 7.16
CA GLU A 321 4.59 -17.04 7.60
C GLU A 321 4.83 -16.86 9.12
N GLU A 322 4.36 -15.76 9.71
CA GLU A 322 4.38 -15.54 11.16
C GLU A 322 3.39 -16.45 11.90
N HIS A 323 2.18 -16.61 11.35
CA HIS A 323 1.16 -17.49 11.92
C HIS A 323 1.60 -18.96 11.90
N ASP A 324 2.15 -19.43 10.78
CA ASP A 324 2.66 -20.80 10.64
C ASP A 324 3.81 -21.08 11.63
N LEU A 325 4.69 -20.09 11.84
CA LEU A 325 5.74 -20.21 12.86
C LEU A 325 5.19 -20.24 14.27
N ALA A 326 4.21 -19.40 14.59
CA ALA A 326 3.60 -19.39 15.91
C ALA A 326 2.96 -20.75 16.23
N GLN A 327 2.33 -21.39 15.24
CA GLN A 327 1.84 -22.76 15.37
C GLN A 327 2.97 -23.78 15.57
N LEU A 328 4.06 -23.67 14.81
CA LEU A 328 5.23 -24.54 15.01
C LEU A 328 5.87 -24.37 16.38
N MET A 329 5.97 -23.14 16.88
CA MET A 329 6.47 -22.84 18.23
C MET A 329 5.54 -23.38 19.31
N ALA A 330 4.22 -23.27 19.13
CA ALA A 330 3.24 -23.80 20.06
C ALA A 330 3.29 -25.33 20.11
N LYS A 331 3.38 -25.98 18.95
CA LYS A 331 3.50 -27.44 18.83
C LYS A 331 4.80 -27.97 19.44
N ALA A 332 5.94 -27.35 19.10
CA ALA A 332 7.22 -27.71 19.70
C ALA A 332 7.26 -27.45 21.22
N GLY A 333 6.55 -26.43 21.69
CA GLY A 333 6.36 -26.17 23.11
C GLY A 333 5.56 -27.26 23.82
N GLN A 334 4.48 -27.74 23.19
CA GLN A 334 3.67 -28.86 23.70
C GLN A 334 4.47 -30.17 23.72
N GLU A 335 5.15 -30.50 22.62
CA GLU A 335 5.98 -31.71 22.53
C GLU A 335 7.12 -31.70 23.56
N ASN A 336 7.74 -30.55 23.83
CA ASN A 336 8.75 -30.43 24.89
C ASN A 336 8.16 -30.49 26.32
N ALA A 337 6.90 -30.10 26.50
CA ALA A 337 6.22 -30.12 27.80
C ALA A 337 5.64 -31.49 28.16
N GLU A 338 5.22 -32.27 27.15
CA GLU A 338 4.61 -33.60 27.32
C GLU A 338 5.66 -34.70 27.57
N VAL A 339 6.94 -34.46 27.28
CA VAL A 339 8.05 -35.37 27.63
C VAL A 339 8.53 -35.11 29.07
N SER A 340 7.61 -35.23 30.04
CA SER A 340 7.94 -35.42 31.45
C SER A 340 7.97 -36.92 31.70
N GLY A 341 9.18 -37.50 31.75
CA GLY A 341 9.38 -38.94 31.86
C GLY A 341 8.70 -39.57 33.07
N ASP A 342 8.04 -40.70 32.83
CA ASP A 342 7.39 -41.57 33.79
C ASP A 342 8.28 -41.94 34.98
N GLU A 343 7.62 -42.07 36.13
CA GLU A 343 8.07 -42.81 37.31
C GLU A 343 8.49 -44.24 36.90
N THR A 344 9.80 -44.51 36.84
CA THR A 344 10.30 -45.87 37.07
C THR A 344 10.64 -46.03 38.55
N GLU A 345 9.64 -46.39 39.36
CA GLU A 345 9.88 -47.12 40.60
C GLU A 345 10.23 -48.57 40.24
N GLU A 346 11.53 -48.81 40.01
CA GLU A 346 12.13 -50.10 40.35
C GLU A 346 12.37 -50.10 41.87
N GLU A 347 11.42 -50.62 42.66
CA GLU A 347 11.73 -51.14 43.99
C GLU A 347 11.85 -52.67 43.95
N ALA A 348 13.12 -53.09 44.06
CA ALA A 348 13.71 -54.24 44.76
C ALA A 348 12.86 -55.50 45.05
#